data_AF-A0A0N5C2Q1-F1
#
_entry.id   AF-A0A0N5C2Q1-F1
#
_cell.length_a   1.000
_cell.length_b   1.000
_cell.length_c   1.000
_cell.angle_alpha   90.00
_cell.angle_beta   90.00
_cell.angle_gamma   90.00
#
_symmetry.space_group_name_H-M   'P 1'
#
loop_
_entity.id
_entity.type
_entity.pdbx_description
1 polymer ?
#
loop_
_entity_poly.entity_id
_entity_poly.type
_entity_poly.pdbx_seq_one_letter_code
_entity_poly.pdbx_strand_id
1 'polypeptide(L)'
;MSSSHTSKSRSQTPSRIDNEDELLDDSISPTDSLSSGTRKRQAGGESICSKKLKLSENDVIERSESVLSCSGTVLPHSFLETIQSTILPFEDYITILENNTRTIEAQLLMEQLKHVAPKPISATMIMCTSSFPFWDRFINGTNAEKWRNSFLTSKNPIPKPWVLDYGAVNATRGFEVIYDSLHKCASGGMSISVVGTQSIILPSYNIPKWMHMSILHQGGALSGYVPPSLEVLILRRFTSTAVNFNGLLARSNKLKILVVDSCKLMEKMLPSITTTSSLMSVVCKQRGTCSSLKKLSKLGFDSQIILVPIEQVSNSFWKMDRRMIKENIRMPNGSGRFTRRGHIYYRDMKILPYLCNVTVPQVLLGEAKSRDALMEAKMRAAGG
;
A
#
# COMPACT_ATOMS: atom_id res chain seq x y z
N MET A 1 -25.37 -78.44 -0.92
CA MET A 1 -24.41 -78.35 -2.02
C MET A 1 -23.37 -77.31 -1.65
N SER A 2 -22.10 -77.73 -1.65
CA SER A 2 -20.86 -76.91 -1.74
C SER A 2 -20.58 -75.86 -0.66
N SER A 3 -19.35 -75.62 -0.19
CA SER A 3 -18.13 -76.40 0.02
C SER A 3 -17.20 -75.45 0.77
N SER A 4 -16.58 -75.95 1.83
CA SER A 4 -15.43 -75.43 2.55
C SER A 4 -14.32 -74.81 1.69
N HIS A 5 -13.67 -73.75 2.18
CA HIS A 5 -12.20 -73.67 2.17
C HIS A 5 -11.64 -72.77 3.27
N THR A 6 -10.82 -73.40 4.12
CA THR A 6 -9.85 -72.86 5.06
C THR A 6 -8.55 -72.45 4.37
N SER A 7 -7.85 -71.40 4.83
CA SER A 7 -6.36 -71.40 4.88
C SER A 7 -5.83 -70.41 5.93
N LYS A 8 -4.74 -70.82 6.58
CA LYS A 8 -4.05 -70.24 7.75
C LYS A 8 -2.79 -69.46 7.34
N SER A 9 -2.33 -68.62 8.29
CA SER A 9 -0.92 -68.29 8.64
C SER A 9 -0.15 -67.38 7.64
N ARG A 10 0.83 -66.56 8.03
CA ARG A 10 1.82 -66.64 9.13
C ARG A 10 2.47 -65.27 9.38
N SER A 11 2.96 -65.11 10.60
CA SER A 11 3.80 -64.06 11.21
C SER A 11 5.09 -63.67 10.47
N GLN A 12 5.56 -62.42 10.64
CA GLN A 12 6.92 -62.08 11.11
C GLN A 12 7.13 -60.55 11.26
N THR A 13 7.63 -60.13 12.43
CA THR A 13 8.40 -58.90 12.73
C THR A 13 9.87 -59.34 12.98
N PRO A 14 10.81 -58.45 13.36
CA PRO A 14 11.25 -57.16 12.80
C PRO A 14 12.77 -57.19 12.48
N SER A 15 13.32 -56.15 11.85
CA SER A 15 14.78 -55.90 11.96
C SER A 15 15.14 -54.41 11.90
N ARG A 16 16.16 -54.14 12.70
CA ARG A 16 16.80 -52.90 13.13
C ARG A 16 18.11 -52.77 12.36
N ILE A 17 18.48 -51.57 11.89
CA ILE A 17 19.86 -51.23 11.51
C ILE A 17 20.12 -49.78 11.94
N ASP A 18 21.20 -49.63 12.71
CA ASP A 18 21.83 -48.40 13.22
C ASP A 18 22.82 -47.81 12.18
N ASN A 19 23.36 -46.62 12.49
CA ASN A 19 24.56 -45.94 11.91
C ASN A 19 24.31 -45.07 10.66
N GLU A 20 24.94 -43.91 10.43
CA GLU A 20 26.13 -43.28 11.01
C GLU A 20 26.17 -41.77 10.67
N ASP A 21 26.98 -41.03 11.41
CA ASP A 21 27.40 -39.64 11.17
C ASP A 21 28.09 -39.45 9.81
N GLU A 22 27.90 -38.30 9.15
CA GLU A 22 28.98 -37.68 8.36
C GLU A 22 28.78 -36.17 8.17
N LEU A 23 29.80 -35.44 8.63
CA LEU A 23 30.10 -34.03 8.41
C LEU A 23 30.61 -33.83 6.97
N LEU A 24 30.15 -32.80 6.27
CA LEU A 24 30.94 -32.16 5.20
C LEU A 24 30.68 -30.65 5.17
N ASP A 25 31.72 -29.91 5.56
CA ASP A 25 32.09 -28.62 4.98
C ASP A 25 32.34 -28.81 3.47
N ASP A 26 31.94 -27.85 2.64
CA ASP A 26 32.88 -27.31 1.65
C ASP A 26 32.43 -26.00 0.99
N SER A 27 33.37 -25.08 1.06
CA SER A 27 33.51 -23.81 0.36
C SER A 27 33.59 -23.95 -1.16
N ILE A 28 32.91 -23.06 -1.89
CA ILE A 28 33.14 -22.86 -3.34
C ILE A 28 33.35 -21.36 -3.62
N SER A 29 34.58 -21.02 -3.99
CA SER A 29 34.98 -19.80 -4.70
C SER A 29 34.86 -19.97 -6.22
N PRO A 30 34.79 -18.88 -7.00
CA PRO A 30 34.34 -18.89 -8.40
C PRO A 30 35.48 -19.08 -9.41
N THR A 31 35.20 -19.78 -10.51
CA THR A 31 36.05 -19.85 -11.70
C THR A 31 35.41 -19.15 -12.89
N ASP A 32 36.16 -18.20 -13.45
CA ASP A 32 35.98 -17.64 -14.78
C ASP A 32 36.11 -18.71 -15.88
N SER A 33 35.35 -18.55 -16.96
CA SER A 33 35.73 -19.11 -18.26
C SER A 33 35.26 -18.21 -19.41
N LEU A 34 36.27 -17.73 -20.13
CA LEU A 34 36.19 -17.10 -21.44
C LEU A 34 35.77 -18.13 -22.49
N SER A 35 34.92 -17.71 -23.44
CA SER A 35 34.79 -18.36 -24.74
C SER A 35 34.61 -17.31 -25.82
N SER A 36 35.54 -17.36 -26.77
CA SER A 36 35.78 -16.51 -27.93
C SER A 36 34.80 -16.75 -29.07
N GLY A 37 34.37 -15.69 -29.74
CA GLY A 37 33.68 -15.74 -31.03
C GLY A 37 34.05 -14.54 -31.91
N THR A 38 35.04 -14.73 -32.77
CA THR A 38 35.51 -13.81 -33.82
C THR A 38 34.46 -13.53 -34.91
N ARG A 39 34.29 -12.26 -35.31
CA ARG A 39 33.96 -11.89 -36.69
C ARG A 39 34.56 -10.53 -37.07
N LYS A 40 35.37 -10.56 -38.14
CA LYS A 40 36.00 -9.46 -38.86
C LYS A 40 34.96 -8.50 -39.48
N ARG A 41 35.26 -7.18 -39.47
CA ARG A 41 35.06 -6.28 -40.62
C ARG A 41 35.95 -5.03 -40.49
N GLN A 42 36.37 -4.55 -41.64
CA GLN A 42 37.49 -3.64 -41.92
C GLN A 42 37.26 -2.17 -41.57
N ALA A 43 38.35 -1.58 -41.06
CA ALA A 43 39.08 -0.37 -41.44
C ALA A 43 38.40 0.79 -42.23
N GLY A 44 38.69 1.99 -41.71
CA GLY A 44 38.56 3.32 -42.29
C GLY A 44 38.27 4.26 -41.12
N GLY A 45 39.20 4.98 -40.51
CA GLY A 45 40.33 5.72 -41.05
C GLY A 45 40.09 7.19 -40.69
N GLU A 46 41.09 7.85 -40.10
CA GLU A 46 41.20 9.26 -39.71
C GLU A 46 40.69 9.66 -38.30
N SER A 47 41.28 10.61 -37.57
CA SER A 47 42.65 11.09 -37.29
C SER A 47 42.47 12.35 -36.42
N ILE A 48 43.35 12.56 -35.43
CA ILE A 48 43.64 13.84 -34.73
C ILE A 48 42.55 14.40 -33.80
N CYS A 49 42.80 14.42 -32.48
CA CYS A 49 43.30 15.61 -31.78
C CYS A 49 43.23 15.41 -30.25
N SER A 50 44.36 15.05 -29.65
CA SER A 50 44.54 15.07 -28.20
C SER A 50 44.83 16.50 -27.76
N LYS A 51 43.86 17.20 -27.15
CA LYS A 51 44.12 18.41 -26.36
C LYS A 51 44.10 18.07 -24.88
N LYS A 52 45.31 17.94 -24.32
CA LYS A 52 45.60 18.12 -22.89
C LYS A 52 45.28 19.57 -22.53
N LEU A 53 44.25 19.79 -21.71
CA LEU A 53 44.06 21.04 -20.98
C LEU A 53 44.60 20.83 -19.57
N LYS A 54 45.81 21.37 -19.35
CA LYS A 54 46.30 21.72 -18.02
C LYS A 54 45.43 22.86 -17.51
N LEU A 55 44.69 22.64 -16.44
CA LEU A 55 44.09 23.71 -15.64
C LEU A 55 44.94 23.89 -14.40
N SER A 56 45.42 25.12 -14.23
CA SER A 56 46.24 25.59 -13.13
C SER A 56 45.46 25.59 -11.82
N GLU A 57 46.07 25.00 -10.79
CA GLU A 57 45.81 25.33 -9.39
C GLU A 57 46.18 26.82 -9.19
N ASN A 58 45.19 27.71 -9.08
CA ASN A 58 45.24 29.02 -8.38
C ASN A 58 43.98 29.87 -8.63
N ASP A 59 42.78 29.28 -8.59
CA ASP A 59 41.51 30.03 -8.47
C ASP A 59 40.61 29.38 -7.41
N VAL A 60 41.22 29.07 -6.27
CA VAL A 60 40.53 28.72 -5.02
C VAL A 60 40.72 29.92 -4.12
N ILE A 61 39.61 30.42 -3.56
CA ILE A 61 39.42 31.59 -2.67
C ILE A 61 38.72 32.74 -3.42
N GLU A 62 37.60 33.20 -2.85
CA GLU A 62 36.63 34.19 -3.36
C GLU A 62 35.54 33.71 -4.34
N ARG A 63 34.79 32.65 -3.96
CA ARG A 63 33.37 32.54 -4.37
C ARG A 63 32.52 31.67 -3.43
N SER A 64 32.83 31.72 -2.14
CA SER A 64 32.16 30.95 -1.10
C SER A 64 31.61 31.83 0.02
N GLU A 65 30.96 32.95 -0.33
CA GLU A 65 30.10 33.71 0.58
C GLU A 65 28.85 34.20 -0.17
N SER A 66 28.01 33.25 -0.56
CA SER A 66 26.55 33.47 -0.61
C SER A 66 25.87 32.21 -0.10
N VAL A 67 26.29 31.81 1.11
CA VAL A 67 25.42 31.06 2.02
C VAL A 67 24.25 31.99 2.27
N LEU A 68 23.14 31.78 1.56
CA LEU A 68 21.86 32.38 1.89
C LEU A 68 21.65 32.16 3.38
N SER A 69 21.71 33.25 4.14
CA SER A 69 21.29 33.29 5.53
C SER A 69 19.81 32.94 5.54
N CYS A 70 19.51 31.69 5.85
CA CYS A 70 18.20 31.21 6.28
C CYS A 70 17.87 31.86 7.63
N SER A 71 17.57 33.15 7.62
CA SER A 71 16.97 33.83 8.76
C SER A 71 15.46 33.64 8.71
N GLY A 72 14.98 32.72 9.53
CA GLY A 72 13.77 32.94 10.33
C GLY A 72 12.44 33.10 9.61
N THR A 73 11.89 31.99 9.13
CA THR A 73 10.50 31.65 9.42
C THR A 73 10.47 30.17 9.75
N VAL A 74 10.07 29.84 10.98
CA VAL A 74 9.67 28.49 11.38
C VAL A 74 8.77 27.97 10.25
N LEU A 75 9.19 26.87 9.60
CA LEU A 75 8.41 26.28 8.52
C LEU A 75 6.99 26.07 9.05
N PRO A 76 5.98 26.59 8.34
CA PRO A 76 4.62 26.66 8.87
C PRO A 76 4.13 25.26 9.20
N HIS A 77 3.21 25.19 10.17
CA HIS A 77 2.29 24.08 10.39
C HIS A 77 2.08 23.26 9.13
N SER A 78 2.17 21.93 9.25
CA SER A 78 2.09 21.04 8.09
C SER A 78 0.89 21.42 7.20
N PHE A 79 1.00 21.29 5.88
CA PHE A 79 -0.08 21.66 4.94
C PHE A 79 -1.44 21.09 5.40
N LEU A 80 -1.45 19.85 5.89
CA LEU A 80 -2.65 19.22 6.43
C LEU A 80 -3.12 19.81 7.77
N GLU A 81 -2.24 20.15 8.70
CA GLU A 81 -2.64 20.87 9.92
C GLU A 81 -3.28 22.23 9.58
N THR A 82 -2.69 22.94 8.63
CA THR A 82 -3.15 24.26 8.22
C THR A 82 -4.56 24.17 7.62
N ILE A 83 -4.80 23.26 6.67
CA ILE A 83 -6.13 23.11 6.05
C ILE A 83 -7.17 22.44 6.96
N GLN A 84 -6.76 21.80 8.05
CA GLN A 84 -7.69 21.29 9.06
C GLN A 84 -8.19 22.38 10.01
N SER A 85 -7.54 23.55 10.02
CA SER A 85 -7.99 24.70 10.79
C SER A 85 -9.27 25.31 10.22
N THR A 86 -10.28 25.49 11.08
CA THR A 86 -11.56 26.11 10.72
C THR A 86 -11.52 27.64 10.63
N ILE A 87 -10.36 28.25 10.83
CA ILE A 87 -10.20 29.71 10.99
C ILE A 87 -9.79 30.39 9.66
N LEU A 88 -9.45 29.61 8.63
CA LEU A 88 -8.97 30.16 7.37
C LEU A 88 -10.10 30.78 6.54
N PRO A 89 -9.93 32.01 6.02
CA PRO A 89 -10.80 32.55 4.98
C PRO A 89 -10.81 31.64 3.74
N PHE A 90 -11.93 31.65 3.02
CA PHE A 90 -12.11 30.79 1.84
C PHE A 90 -11.05 30.98 0.76
N GLU A 91 -10.73 32.23 0.42
CA GLU A 91 -9.75 32.54 -0.62
C GLU A 91 -8.32 32.10 -0.24
N ASP A 92 -7.96 32.24 1.04
CA ASP A 92 -6.67 31.76 1.56
C ASP A 92 -6.62 30.23 1.51
N TYR A 93 -7.73 29.57 1.85
CA TYR A 93 -7.86 28.12 1.77
C TYR A 93 -7.66 27.62 0.33
N ILE A 94 -8.36 28.22 -0.65
CA ILE A 94 -8.19 27.90 -2.07
C ILE A 94 -6.74 28.11 -2.52
N THR A 95 -6.14 29.25 -2.17
CA THR A 95 -4.75 29.57 -2.50
C THR A 95 -3.78 28.50 -1.96
N ILE A 96 -4.00 28.00 -0.75
CA ILE A 96 -3.20 26.92 -0.16
C ILE A 96 -3.36 25.61 -0.95
N LEU A 97 -4.58 25.26 -1.37
CA LEU A 97 -4.84 24.06 -2.19
C LEU A 97 -4.18 24.16 -3.57
N GLU A 98 -4.31 25.31 -4.24
CA GLU A 98 -3.70 25.58 -5.55
C GLU A 98 -2.16 25.48 -5.50
N ASN A 99 -1.58 25.93 -4.39
CA ASN A 99 -0.15 25.79 -4.16
C ASN A 99 0.30 24.36 -3.89
N ASN A 100 -0.61 23.42 -3.60
CA ASN A 100 -0.33 22.03 -3.22
C ASN A 100 -0.94 20.97 -4.16
N THR A 101 -1.09 21.31 -5.45
CA THR A 101 -1.71 20.43 -6.47
C THR A 101 -1.04 19.07 -6.72
N ARG A 102 0.12 18.73 -6.16
CA ARG A 102 0.71 17.37 -6.22
C ARG A 102 0.24 16.48 -5.08
N THR A 103 -0.49 17.01 -4.11
CA THR A 103 -1.11 16.24 -3.04
C THR A 103 -2.48 15.73 -3.50
N ILE A 104 -2.82 14.47 -3.19
CA ILE A 104 -4.17 13.94 -3.47
C ILE A 104 -5.21 14.66 -2.63
N GLU A 105 -4.85 15.02 -1.39
CA GLU A 105 -5.70 15.78 -0.49
C GLU A 105 -6.14 17.10 -1.11
N ALA A 106 -5.23 17.90 -1.66
CA ALA A 106 -5.62 19.17 -2.28
C ALA A 106 -6.56 18.96 -3.47
N GLN A 107 -6.29 17.96 -4.31
CA GLN A 107 -7.11 17.67 -5.48
C GLN A 107 -8.55 17.30 -5.10
N LEU A 108 -8.71 16.42 -4.11
CA LEU A 108 -10.03 16.01 -3.63
C LEU A 108 -10.77 17.11 -2.88
N LEU A 109 -10.05 17.94 -2.12
CA LEU A 109 -10.66 19.08 -1.42
C LEU A 109 -11.12 20.17 -2.40
N MET A 110 -10.36 20.45 -3.47
CA MET A 110 -10.80 21.34 -4.55
C MET A 110 -12.05 20.80 -5.24
N GLU A 111 -12.11 19.50 -5.54
CA GLU A 111 -13.29 18.85 -6.12
C GLU A 111 -14.53 18.98 -5.22
N GLN A 112 -14.40 18.75 -3.91
CA GLN A 112 -15.49 18.94 -2.94
C GLN A 112 -15.99 20.39 -2.86
N LEU A 113 -15.11 21.36 -3.10
CA LEU A 113 -15.42 22.79 -3.19
C LEU A 113 -15.95 23.22 -4.57
N LYS A 114 -16.03 22.29 -5.53
CA LYS A 114 -16.30 22.57 -6.96
C LYS A 114 -15.35 23.61 -7.57
N HIS A 115 -14.17 23.75 -6.98
CA HIS A 115 -13.12 24.61 -7.51
C HIS A 115 -12.34 23.87 -8.58
N VAL A 116 -12.12 24.51 -9.73
CA VAL A 116 -11.36 23.89 -10.82
C VAL A 116 -9.88 23.89 -10.46
N ALA A 117 -9.32 22.70 -10.24
CA ALA A 117 -7.90 22.57 -9.96
C ALA A 117 -7.07 23.14 -11.13
N PRO A 118 -6.03 23.96 -10.86
CA PRO A 118 -5.25 24.61 -11.91
C PRO A 118 -4.39 23.61 -12.71
N LYS A 119 -4.22 22.38 -12.19
CA LYS A 119 -3.47 21.30 -12.83
C LYS A 119 -4.20 19.98 -12.68
N PRO A 120 -4.30 19.17 -13.75
CA PRO A 120 -4.89 17.84 -13.66
C PRO A 120 -4.05 16.93 -12.75
N ILE A 121 -4.69 15.87 -12.25
CA ILE A 121 -4.02 14.84 -11.46
C ILE A 121 -2.95 14.18 -12.33
N SER A 122 -1.71 14.22 -11.85
CA SER A 122 -0.58 13.65 -12.57
C SER A 122 -0.40 12.16 -12.30
N ALA A 123 0.38 11.49 -13.14
CA ALA A 123 0.70 10.07 -12.96
C ALA A 123 1.45 9.76 -11.65
N THR A 124 2.09 10.73 -10.99
CA THR A 124 2.70 10.54 -9.67
C THR A 124 2.35 11.67 -8.72
N MET A 125 1.65 11.31 -7.66
CA MET A 125 1.16 12.22 -6.62
C MET A 125 1.76 11.83 -5.26
N ILE A 126 1.59 12.70 -4.27
CA ILE A 126 1.89 12.40 -2.87
C ILE A 126 0.61 12.40 -2.04
N MET A 127 0.63 11.67 -0.94
CA MET A 127 -0.46 11.66 0.03
C MET A 127 0.12 11.39 1.42
N CYS A 128 -0.47 11.99 2.43
CA CYS A 128 -0.14 11.71 3.80
C CYS A 128 -0.47 10.28 4.18
N THR A 129 0.32 9.70 5.07
CA THR A 129 -0.02 8.40 5.67
C THR A 129 -1.34 8.44 6.43
N SER A 130 -1.66 9.52 7.14
CA SER A 130 -2.90 9.63 7.93
C SER A 130 -4.15 9.77 7.06
N SER A 131 -4.01 10.27 5.84
CA SER A 131 -5.10 10.34 4.84
C SER A 131 -5.46 8.96 4.27
N PHE A 132 -4.63 7.93 4.48
CA PHE A 132 -4.91 6.54 4.08
C PHE A 132 -5.44 5.73 5.28
N PRO A 133 -6.76 5.70 5.54
CA PRO A 133 -7.30 5.24 6.82
C PRO A 133 -7.18 3.73 7.02
N PHE A 134 -7.12 2.95 5.94
CA PHE A 134 -7.26 1.50 6.00
C PHE A 134 -6.17 0.87 6.87
N TRP A 135 -4.91 1.26 6.68
CA TRP A 135 -3.79 0.60 7.36
C TRP A 135 -3.88 0.73 8.89
N ASP A 136 -4.00 1.95 9.40
CA ASP A 136 -3.97 2.21 10.84
C ASP A 136 -5.25 1.73 11.53
N ARG A 137 -6.42 1.87 10.87
CA ARG A 137 -7.68 1.35 11.42
C ARG A 137 -7.68 -0.17 11.60
N PHE A 138 -7.01 -0.90 10.71
CA PHE A 138 -6.90 -2.36 10.83
C PHE A 138 -5.85 -2.79 11.86
N ILE A 139 -4.73 -2.07 11.98
CA ILE A 139 -3.73 -2.35 13.01
C ILE A 139 -4.30 -2.09 14.41
N ASN A 140 -5.12 -1.05 14.55
CA ASN A 140 -5.72 -0.63 15.81
C ASN A 140 -7.18 -1.11 15.93
N GLY A 141 -7.51 -2.27 15.35
CA GLY A 141 -8.86 -2.84 15.41
C GLY A 141 -9.35 -3.04 16.85
N THR A 142 -10.65 -2.90 17.08
CA THR A 142 -11.23 -3.14 18.41
C THR A 142 -11.28 -4.63 18.70
N ASN A 143 -10.73 -5.08 19.83
CA ASN A 143 -10.80 -6.49 20.21
C ASN A 143 -12.26 -6.98 20.26
N ALA A 144 -12.55 -8.04 19.49
CA ALA A 144 -13.91 -8.52 19.25
C ALA A 144 -14.59 -9.05 20.51
N GLU A 145 -13.87 -9.78 21.35
CA GLU A 145 -14.39 -10.33 22.59
C GLU A 145 -14.74 -9.22 23.59
N LYS A 146 -13.82 -8.28 23.81
CA LYS A 146 -14.05 -7.12 24.69
C LYS A 146 -15.26 -6.30 24.24
N TRP A 147 -15.37 -6.04 22.93
CA TRP A 147 -16.51 -5.30 22.38
C TRP A 147 -17.82 -6.07 22.56
N ARG A 148 -17.85 -7.37 22.27
CA ARG A 148 -19.05 -8.21 22.46
C ARG A 148 -19.50 -8.24 23.92
N ASN A 149 -18.57 -8.44 24.85
CA ASN A 149 -18.88 -8.46 26.28
C ASN A 149 -19.45 -7.11 26.72
N SER A 150 -18.88 -6.01 26.23
CA SER A 150 -19.41 -4.66 26.49
C SER A 150 -20.80 -4.47 25.87
N PHE A 151 -21.00 -4.92 24.63
CA PHE A 151 -22.27 -4.84 23.91
C PHE A 151 -23.39 -5.60 24.61
N LEU A 152 -23.11 -6.79 25.15
CA LEU A 152 -24.09 -7.60 25.86
C LEU A 152 -24.42 -7.08 27.28
N THR A 153 -23.47 -6.39 27.92
CA THR A 153 -23.63 -5.90 29.30
C THR A 153 -24.12 -4.46 29.37
N SER A 154 -23.96 -3.68 28.31
CA SER A 154 -24.35 -2.28 28.27
C SER A 154 -25.86 -2.12 28.10
N LYS A 155 -26.46 -1.31 28.98
CA LYS A 155 -27.84 -0.83 28.81
C LYS A 155 -27.97 0.21 27.69
N ASN A 156 -26.86 0.86 27.34
CA ASN A 156 -26.81 1.90 26.31
C ASN A 156 -26.34 1.33 24.97
N PRO A 157 -26.83 1.87 23.83
CA PRO A 157 -26.35 1.49 22.51
C PRO A 157 -24.84 1.76 22.40
N ILE A 158 -24.04 0.71 22.22
CA ILE A 158 -22.61 0.85 21.94
C ILE A 158 -22.45 0.99 20.42
N PRO A 159 -21.76 2.04 19.93
CA PRO A 159 -21.50 2.21 18.51
C PRO A 159 -20.68 1.04 18.00
N LYS A 160 -21.05 0.57 16.82
CA LYS A 160 -20.40 -0.57 16.18
C LYS A 160 -19.03 -0.14 15.65
N PRO A 161 -17.93 -0.81 16.05
CA PRO A 161 -16.61 -0.46 15.59
C PRO A 161 -16.46 -0.77 14.11
N TRP A 162 -15.61 0.01 13.46
CA TRP A 162 -15.35 -0.13 12.03
C TRP A 162 -14.66 -1.46 11.71
N VAL A 163 -13.68 -1.86 12.52
CA VAL A 163 -12.98 -3.16 12.47
C VAL A 163 -13.01 -3.84 13.82
N LEU A 164 -13.37 -5.13 13.80
CA LEU A 164 -13.21 -6.04 14.92
C LEU A 164 -11.97 -6.91 14.70
N ASP A 165 -11.10 -6.98 15.70
CA ASP A 165 -9.95 -7.88 15.74
C ASP A 165 -10.32 -9.15 16.52
N TYR A 166 -10.31 -10.31 15.84
CA TYR A 166 -10.61 -11.61 16.43
C TYR A 166 -9.37 -12.30 17.02
N GLY A 167 -8.20 -11.66 16.97
CA GLY A 167 -6.98 -12.21 17.51
C GLY A 167 -6.43 -13.36 16.67
N ALA A 168 -5.79 -14.32 17.35
CA ALA A 168 -5.07 -15.41 16.70
C ALA A 168 -5.96 -16.64 16.46
N VAL A 169 -5.85 -17.22 15.26
CA VAL A 169 -6.49 -18.48 14.88
C VAL A 169 -5.43 -19.43 14.35
N ASN A 170 -5.43 -20.65 14.87
CA ASN A 170 -4.42 -21.68 14.59
C ASN A 170 -4.98 -22.92 13.88
N ALA A 171 -6.30 -22.98 13.66
CA ALA A 171 -6.98 -24.10 13.02
C ALA A 171 -8.25 -23.62 12.29
N THR A 172 -8.67 -24.38 11.27
CA THR A 172 -9.91 -24.12 10.49
C THR A 172 -11.13 -23.92 11.40
N ARG A 173 -11.29 -24.74 12.44
CA ARG A 173 -12.41 -24.64 13.39
C ARG A 173 -12.54 -23.26 14.05
N GLY A 174 -11.42 -22.57 14.26
CA GLY A 174 -11.46 -21.21 14.82
C GLY A 174 -12.15 -20.21 13.88
N PHE A 175 -11.94 -20.33 12.57
CA PHE A 175 -12.66 -19.51 11.59
C PHE A 175 -14.15 -19.85 11.52
N GLU A 176 -14.50 -21.13 11.62
CA GLU A 176 -15.91 -21.59 11.61
C GLU A 176 -16.68 -20.96 12.78
N VAL A 177 -16.11 -21.02 14.00
CA VAL A 177 -16.69 -20.38 15.19
C VAL A 177 -16.85 -18.87 15.00
N ILE A 178 -15.87 -18.20 14.39
CA ILE A 178 -15.95 -16.78 14.07
C ILE A 178 -17.10 -16.52 13.10
N TYR A 179 -17.20 -17.24 12.00
CA TYR A 179 -18.24 -17.06 10.97
C TYR A 179 -19.64 -17.27 11.56
N ASP A 180 -19.83 -18.36 12.31
CA ASP A 180 -21.12 -18.71 12.93
C ASP A 180 -21.56 -17.66 13.96
N SER A 181 -20.61 -17.15 14.77
CA SER A 181 -20.89 -16.13 15.78
C SER A 181 -21.29 -14.77 15.18
N LEU A 182 -21.02 -14.54 13.89
CA LEU A 182 -21.07 -13.20 13.29
C LEU A 182 -22.32 -12.87 12.50
N HIS A 183 -23.16 -13.85 12.17
CA HIS A 183 -24.47 -13.59 11.58
C HIS A 183 -25.34 -12.60 12.38
N LYS A 184 -25.09 -12.45 13.69
CA LYS A 184 -25.85 -11.56 14.57
C LYS A 184 -25.20 -10.19 14.83
N CYS A 185 -23.90 -10.01 14.54
CA CYS A 185 -23.12 -8.85 14.99
C CYS A 185 -22.24 -8.17 13.91
N ALA A 186 -22.10 -8.77 12.72
CA ALA A 186 -21.99 -8.07 11.44
C ALA A 186 -21.10 -6.81 11.30
N SER A 187 -19.89 -6.63 11.88
CA SER A 187 -19.05 -5.41 11.67
C SER A 187 -18.70 -5.15 10.20
N GLY A 188 -18.41 -3.89 9.86
CA GLY A 188 -18.03 -3.50 8.49
C GLY A 188 -16.68 -4.07 8.04
N GLY A 189 -15.80 -4.41 8.98
CA GLY A 189 -14.55 -5.10 8.71
C GLY A 189 -14.04 -6.01 9.83
N MET A 190 -13.04 -6.82 9.49
CA MET A 190 -12.42 -7.85 10.35
C MET A 190 -10.89 -7.84 10.26
N SER A 191 -10.19 -7.95 11.40
CA SER A 191 -8.78 -8.35 11.47
C SER A 191 -8.62 -9.72 12.13
N ILE A 192 -7.67 -10.51 11.64
CA ILE A 192 -7.33 -11.82 12.19
C ILE A 192 -5.85 -12.13 11.99
N SER A 193 -5.26 -12.84 12.94
CA SER A 193 -3.90 -13.38 12.84
C SER A 193 -3.94 -14.90 12.64
N VAL A 194 -3.43 -15.37 11.52
CA VAL A 194 -3.26 -16.81 11.24
C VAL A 194 -1.91 -17.25 11.79
N VAL A 195 -1.91 -18.17 12.76
CA VAL A 195 -0.71 -18.61 13.48
C VAL A 195 -0.57 -20.14 13.47
N GLY A 196 0.61 -20.65 13.82
CA GLY A 196 0.87 -22.09 13.90
C GLY A 196 1.35 -22.70 12.58
N THR A 197 1.45 -24.03 12.54
CA THR A 197 1.99 -24.79 11.39
C THR A 197 0.92 -25.51 10.58
N GLN A 198 -0.31 -25.60 11.09
CA GLN A 198 -1.39 -26.33 10.45
C GLN A 198 -1.92 -25.60 9.20
N SER A 199 -2.51 -26.37 8.29
CA SER A 199 -3.24 -25.80 7.15
C SER A 199 -4.58 -25.24 7.62
N ILE A 200 -4.82 -23.96 7.36
CA ILE A 200 -6.09 -23.29 7.64
C ILE A 200 -6.86 -23.12 6.33
N ILE A 201 -8.13 -23.50 6.36
CA ILE A 201 -9.07 -23.35 5.25
C ILE A 201 -10.09 -22.29 5.64
N LEU A 202 -10.21 -21.22 4.85
CA LEU A 202 -11.29 -20.26 5.02
C LEU A 202 -12.63 -20.94 4.72
N PRO A 203 -13.63 -20.88 5.63
CA PRO A 203 -14.90 -21.54 5.44
C PRO A 203 -15.62 -21.06 4.17
N SER A 204 -16.23 -22.01 3.45
CA SER A 204 -17.01 -21.76 2.23
C SER A 204 -18.51 -21.62 2.49
N TYR A 205 -18.94 -21.83 3.73
CA TYR A 205 -20.32 -21.71 4.21
C TYR A 205 -20.42 -20.60 5.25
N ASN A 206 -21.63 -20.13 5.54
CA ASN A 206 -21.89 -19.04 6.52
C ASN A 206 -21.02 -17.80 6.29
N ILE A 207 -20.72 -17.49 5.02
CA ILE A 207 -19.78 -16.43 4.67
C ILE A 207 -20.38 -15.07 5.07
N PRO A 208 -19.72 -14.32 5.97
CA PRO A 208 -20.21 -13.03 6.42
C PRO A 208 -20.05 -11.98 5.33
N LYS A 209 -20.98 -11.01 5.29
CA LYS A 209 -20.98 -9.90 4.33
C LYS A 209 -19.98 -8.80 4.70
N TRP A 210 -18.73 -9.16 5.01
CA TRP A 210 -17.70 -8.16 5.32
C TRP A 210 -17.27 -7.40 4.08
N MET A 211 -17.06 -6.10 4.26
CA MET A 211 -16.56 -5.21 3.21
C MET A 211 -15.04 -5.05 3.32
N HIS A 212 -14.46 -5.28 4.50
CA HIS A 212 -13.03 -5.09 4.73
C HIS A 212 -12.45 -6.24 5.57
N MET A 213 -11.26 -6.72 5.22
CA MET A 213 -10.60 -7.84 5.90
C MET A 213 -9.09 -7.62 5.94
N SER A 214 -8.48 -7.89 7.10
CA SER A 214 -7.04 -7.93 7.25
C SER A 214 -6.60 -9.27 7.81
N ILE A 215 -5.64 -9.90 7.15
CA ILE A 215 -5.04 -11.16 7.57
C ILE A 215 -3.56 -10.91 7.87
N LEU A 216 -3.17 -11.16 9.12
CA LEU A 216 -1.77 -11.24 9.54
C LEU A 216 -1.33 -12.70 9.50
N HIS A 217 -0.49 -13.08 8.56
CA HIS A 217 0.02 -14.45 8.42
C HIS A 217 1.31 -14.60 9.22
N GLN A 218 1.35 -15.56 10.13
CA GLN A 218 2.51 -15.87 10.98
C GLN A 218 2.96 -17.33 10.87
N GLY A 219 2.30 -18.15 10.04
CA GLY A 219 2.67 -19.55 9.82
C GLY A 219 1.57 -20.37 9.15
N GLY A 220 1.92 -21.60 8.77
CA GLY A 220 0.98 -22.56 8.19
C GLY A 220 0.60 -22.28 6.75
N ALA A 221 -0.22 -23.17 6.19
CA ALA A 221 -0.83 -22.98 4.87
C ALA A 221 -2.16 -22.23 5.02
N LEU A 222 -2.52 -21.42 4.02
CA LEU A 222 -3.82 -20.75 3.97
C LEU A 222 -4.47 -21.05 2.62
N SER A 223 -5.70 -21.56 2.68
CA SER A 223 -6.51 -21.95 1.52
C SER A 223 -7.96 -21.54 1.69
N GLY A 224 -8.80 -21.82 0.68
CA GLY A 224 -10.18 -21.36 0.62
C GLY A 224 -10.31 -20.00 -0.07
N TYR A 225 -11.41 -19.29 0.18
CA TYR A 225 -11.77 -18.05 -0.50
C TYR A 225 -12.04 -16.96 0.53
N VAL A 226 -11.60 -15.72 0.24
CA VAL A 226 -12.09 -14.57 1.03
C VAL A 226 -13.57 -14.31 0.74
N PRO A 227 -14.29 -13.61 1.63
CA PRO A 227 -15.69 -13.28 1.40
C PRO A 227 -15.93 -12.56 0.05
N PRO A 228 -16.92 -12.99 -0.76
CA PRO A 228 -17.18 -12.36 -2.06
C PRO A 228 -17.63 -10.88 -1.97
N SER A 229 -18.17 -10.47 -0.82
CA SER A 229 -18.57 -9.07 -0.57
C SER A 229 -17.40 -8.11 -0.34
N LEU A 230 -16.19 -8.63 -0.21
CA LEU A 230 -15.03 -7.88 0.24
C LEU A 230 -14.64 -6.80 -0.79
N GLU A 231 -14.47 -5.56 -0.33
CA GLU A 231 -13.96 -4.44 -1.11
C GLU A 231 -12.49 -4.12 -0.81
N VAL A 232 -12.02 -4.38 0.42
CA VAL A 232 -10.64 -4.13 0.84
C VAL A 232 -10.05 -5.34 1.52
N LEU A 233 -8.91 -5.81 1.01
CA LEU A 233 -8.13 -6.89 1.59
C LEU A 233 -6.73 -6.41 1.97
N ILE A 234 -6.32 -6.62 3.22
CA ILE A 234 -4.98 -6.31 3.72
C ILE A 234 -4.26 -7.59 4.11
N LEU A 235 -3.15 -7.88 3.45
CA LEU A 235 -2.31 -9.05 3.70
C LEU A 235 -0.99 -8.63 4.32
N ARG A 236 -0.68 -9.16 5.51
CA ARG A 236 0.50 -8.81 6.30
C ARG A 236 1.31 -10.05 6.62
N ARG A 237 2.64 -9.93 6.56
CA ARG A 237 3.64 -10.93 6.92
C ARG A 237 3.53 -12.27 6.19
N PHE A 238 2.94 -12.29 5.01
CA PHE A 238 2.93 -13.50 4.17
C PHE A 238 4.33 -13.78 3.62
N THR A 239 5.03 -14.69 4.28
CA THR A 239 6.37 -15.15 3.86
C THR A 239 6.31 -16.51 3.16
N SER A 240 5.34 -17.35 3.53
CA SER A 240 5.20 -18.73 3.09
C SER A 240 4.91 -18.87 1.59
N THR A 241 5.37 -19.97 0.99
CA THR A 241 4.96 -20.45 -0.35
C THR A 241 3.64 -21.21 -0.30
N ALA A 242 3.18 -21.62 0.88
CA ALA A 242 2.00 -22.46 1.08
C ALA A 242 0.66 -21.70 1.01
N VAL A 243 0.61 -20.56 0.31
CA VAL A 243 -0.62 -19.77 0.16
C VAL A 243 -1.07 -19.73 -1.29
N ASN A 244 -2.24 -20.34 -1.49
CA ASN A 244 -3.12 -20.31 -2.65
C ASN A 244 -3.60 -18.92 -3.10
N PHE A 245 -2.77 -17.93 -3.47
CA PHE A 245 -3.31 -16.56 -3.74
C PHE A 245 -4.36 -16.49 -4.88
N ASN A 246 -4.21 -17.29 -5.94
CA ASN A 246 -5.22 -17.36 -7.00
C ASN A 246 -6.53 -17.92 -6.47
N GLY A 247 -6.47 -19.02 -5.70
CA GLY A 247 -7.63 -19.57 -5.01
C GLY A 247 -8.26 -18.59 -4.03
N LEU A 248 -7.43 -17.92 -3.23
CA LEU A 248 -7.84 -16.96 -2.20
C LEU A 248 -8.70 -15.83 -2.80
N LEU A 249 -8.32 -15.33 -3.97
CA LEU A 249 -8.99 -14.21 -4.65
C LEU A 249 -10.03 -14.64 -5.70
N ALA A 250 -10.12 -15.92 -6.07
CA ALA A 250 -10.91 -16.39 -7.22
C ALA A 250 -12.39 -15.96 -7.22
N ARG A 251 -12.99 -15.75 -6.03
CA ARG A 251 -14.40 -15.36 -5.86
C ARG A 251 -14.60 -13.89 -5.48
N SER A 252 -13.55 -13.07 -5.55
CA SER A 252 -13.54 -11.70 -5.04
C SER A 252 -14.01 -10.68 -6.09
N ASN A 253 -15.25 -10.81 -6.54
CA ASN A 253 -15.80 -9.96 -7.59
C ASN A 253 -16.04 -8.49 -7.18
N LYS A 254 -16.00 -8.17 -5.88
CA LYS A 254 -16.14 -6.79 -5.37
C LYS A 254 -14.84 -6.17 -4.85
N LEU A 255 -13.72 -6.90 -4.89
CA LEU A 255 -12.47 -6.46 -4.31
C LEU A 255 -11.86 -5.30 -5.11
N LYS A 256 -11.88 -4.11 -4.52
CA LYS A 256 -11.39 -2.86 -5.13
C LYS A 256 -9.95 -2.55 -4.74
N ILE A 257 -9.58 -2.80 -3.48
CA ILE A 257 -8.27 -2.47 -2.92
C ILE A 257 -7.60 -3.72 -2.35
N LEU A 258 -6.38 -3.99 -2.80
CA LEU A 258 -5.48 -4.95 -2.18
C LEU A 258 -4.29 -4.23 -1.54
N VAL A 259 -4.03 -4.48 -0.27
CA VAL A 259 -2.88 -3.93 0.46
C VAL A 259 -1.94 -5.07 0.87
N VAL A 260 -0.66 -4.91 0.57
CA VAL A 260 0.41 -5.82 0.98
C VAL A 260 1.51 -5.04 1.71
N ASP A 261 2.23 -5.70 2.60
CA ASP A 261 3.25 -5.06 3.43
C ASP A 261 4.67 -5.07 2.84
N SER A 262 4.89 -5.82 1.75
CA SER A 262 6.20 -5.94 1.11
C SER A 262 6.10 -6.08 -0.42
N CYS A 263 7.14 -5.65 -1.13
CA CYS A 263 7.27 -5.85 -2.57
C CYS A 263 7.37 -7.34 -2.92
N LYS A 264 8.02 -8.15 -2.06
CA LYS A 264 8.13 -9.59 -2.27
C LYS A 264 6.76 -10.25 -2.30
N LEU A 265 5.86 -9.87 -1.40
CA LEU A 265 4.48 -10.34 -1.40
C LEU A 265 3.71 -9.83 -2.63
N MET A 266 3.87 -8.54 -2.96
CA MET A 266 3.29 -7.96 -4.18
C MET A 266 3.65 -8.77 -5.42
N GLU A 267 4.92 -9.12 -5.58
CA GLU A 267 5.41 -9.89 -6.73
C GLU A 267 4.80 -11.29 -6.81
N LYS A 268 4.68 -11.98 -5.67
CA LYS A 268 3.99 -13.29 -5.61
C LYS A 268 2.51 -13.18 -6.00
N MET A 269 1.88 -12.05 -5.70
CA MET A 269 0.46 -11.81 -5.97
C MET A 269 0.16 -11.31 -7.40
N LEU A 270 1.18 -10.98 -8.20
CA LEU A 270 0.96 -10.45 -9.56
C LEU A 270 0.04 -11.33 -10.44
N PRO A 271 0.16 -12.68 -10.44
CA PRO A 271 -0.76 -13.53 -11.19
C PRO A 271 -2.21 -13.33 -10.74
N SER A 272 -2.46 -13.30 -9.43
CA SER A 272 -3.80 -13.13 -8.85
C SER A 272 -4.35 -11.73 -9.06
N ILE A 273 -3.49 -10.70 -9.03
CA ILE A 273 -3.86 -9.32 -9.35
C ILE A 273 -4.30 -9.22 -10.82
N THR A 274 -3.64 -9.94 -11.72
CA THR A 274 -3.96 -9.94 -13.15
C THR A 274 -5.33 -10.56 -13.43
N THR A 275 -5.70 -11.62 -12.70
CA THR A 275 -7.00 -12.30 -12.88
C THR A 275 -8.16 -11.62 -12.16
N THR A 276 -7.89 -10.75 -11.19
CA THR A 276 -8.93 -10.06 -10.42
C THR A 276 -9.31 -8.73 -11.07
N SER A 277 -10.28 -8.77 -11.99
CA SER A 277 -10.70 -7.60 -12.78
C SER A 277 -11.35 -6.47 -11.97
N SER A 278 -11.89 -6.77 -10.79
CA SER A 278 -12.50 -5.81 -9.86
C SER A 278 -11.49 -4.88 -9.18
N LEU A 279 -10.19 -5.22 -9.18
CA LEU A 279 -9.16 -4.43 -8.53
C LEU A 279 -8.96 -3.09 -9.25
N MET A 280 -9.21 -2.02 -8.50
CA MET A 280 -8.99 -0.63 -8.93
C MET A 280 -7.68 -0.06 -8.38
N SER A 281 -7.23 -0.56 -7.22
CA SER A 281 -6.00 -0.12 -6.57
C SER A 281 -5.25 -1.24 -5.86
N VAL A 282 -3.93 -1.14 -5.87
CA VAL A 282 -3.03 -2.03 -5.14
C VAL A 282 -2.03 -1.20 -4.36
N VAL A 283 -1.82 -1.53 -3.09
CA VAL A 283 -0.99 -0.77 -2.15
C VAL A 283 0.16 -1.63 -1.64
N CYS A 284 1.38 -1.12 -1.76
CA CYS A 284 2.57 -1.70 -1.14
C CYS A 284 3.01 -0.82 0.04
N LYS A 285 2.93 -1.34 1.27
CA LYS A 285 3.34 -0.63 2.49
C LYS A 285 4.82 -0.79 2.84
N GLN A 286 5.63 -1.31 1.92
CA GLN A 286 7.08 -1.31 2.06
C GLN A 286 7.62 0.12 2.17
N ARG A 287 8.50 0.36 3.14
CA ARG A 287 9.20 1.64 3.30
C ARG A 287 10.30 1.80 2.24
N GLY A 288 10.55 3.02 1.81
CA GLY A 288 11.62 3.34 0.87
C GLY A 288 11.22 3.17 -0.60
N THR A 289 12.03 2.48 -1.39
CA THR A 289 11.79 2.25 -2.82
C THR A 289 10.95 0.98 -3.03
N CYS A 290 9.97 1.06 -3.94
CA CYS A 290 9.17 -0.08 -4.37
C CYS A 290 9.53 -0.49 -5.80
N SER A 291 9.96 -1.74 -5.98
CA SER A 291 10.33 -2.31 -7.29
C SER A 291 9.12 -2.69 -8.14
N SER A 292 7.92 -2.76 -7.55
CA SER A 292 6.71 -3.28 -8.20
C SER A 292 6.10 -2.36 -9.25
N LEU A 293 6.47 -1.06 -9.27
CA LEU A 293 5.90 -0.07 -10.20
C LEU A 293 5.93 -0.56 -11.66
N LYS A 294 7.10 -0.93 -12.18
CA LYS A 294 7.25 -1.36 -13.59
C LYS A 294 6.38 -2.58 -13.93
N LYS A 295 6.17 -3.48 -12.97
CA LYS A 295 5.37 -4.71 -13.16
C LYS A 295 3.87 -4.36 -13.14
N LEU A 296 3.45 -3.51 -12.21
CA LEU A 296 2.06 -3.09 -12.08
C LEU A 296 1.59 -2.17 -13.22
N SER A 297 2.46 -1.29 -13.75
CA SER A 297 2.12 -0.47 -14.93
C SER A 297 1.84 -1.33 -16.17
N LYS A 298 2.56 -2.45 -16.37
CA LYS A 298 2.21 -3.41 -17.44
C LYS A 298 0.82 -4.03 -17.28
N LEU A 299 0.25 -4.00 -16.08
CA LEU A 299 -1.10 -4.43 -15.78
C LEU A 299 -2.08 -3.25 -15.79
N GLY A 300 -1.71 -2.07 -16.31
CA GLY A 300 -2.58 -0.88 -16.39
C GLY A 300 -2.68 -0.05 -15.10
N PHE A 301 -1.86 -0.34 -14.08
CA PHE A 301 -1.75 0.53 -12.90
C PHE A 301 -0.67 1.61 -13.14
N ASP A 302 -1.00 2.57 -14.00
CA ASP A 302 -0.05 3.57 -14.49
C ASP A 302 0.11 4.78 -13.57
N SER A 303 -0.87 4.99 -12.68
CA SER A 303 -0.85 6.09 -11.72
C SER A 303 -0.38 5.63 -10.35
N GLN A 304 0.40 6.48 -9.67
CA GLN A 304 1.01 6.20 -8.39
C GLN A 304 0.81 7.34 -7.38
N ILE A 305 0.59 6.98 -6.12
CA ILE A 305 0.64 7.87 -4.97
C ILE A 305 1.77 7.40 -4.06
N ILE A 306 2.65 8.30 -3.64
CA ILE A 306 3.68 8.03 -2.63
C ILE A 306 3.13 8.44 -1.27
N LEU A 307 3.12 7.50 -0.32
CA LEU A 307 2.73 7.77 1.06
C LEU A 307 3.90 8.39 1.82
N VAL A 308 3.68 9.56 2.42
CA VAL A 308 4.71 10.31 3.16
C VAL A 308 4.17 10.79 4.51
N PRO A 309 5.04 11.07 5.51
CA PRO A 309 4.65 11.71 6.77
C PRO A 309 4.04 13.09 6.53
N ILE A 310 3.21 13.55 7.46
CA ILE A 310 2.41 14.78 7.35
C ILE A 310 3.27 16.02 7.07
N GLU A 311 4.47 16.08 7.65
CA GLU A 311 5.41 17.19 7.54
C GLU A 311 6.01 17.31 6.13
N GLN A 312 5.89 16.27 5.32
CA GLN A 312 6.44 16.19 3.96
C GLN A 312 5.38 16.34 2.87
N VAL A 313 4.10 16.49 3.24
CA VAL A 313 2.97 16.54 2.29
C VAL A 313 2.86 17.95 1.71
N SER A 314 3.73 18.32 0.79
CA SER A 314 3.66 19.62 0.11
C SER A 314 4.35 19.64 -1.25
N ASN A 315 3.92 20.57 -2.12
CA ASN A 315 4.58 20.81 -3.41
C ASN A 315 6.02 21.31 -3.24
N SER A 316 6.29 22.10 -2.21
CA SER A 316 7.64 22.61 -1.93
C SER A 316 8.59 21.46 -1.57
N PHE A 317 8.17 20.55 -0.69
CA PHE A 317 8.95 19.37 -0.34
C PHE A 317 9.17 18.47 -1.57
N TRP A 318 8.14 18.26 -2.39
CA TRP A 318 8.28 17.52 -3.64
C TRP A 318 9.34 18.11 -4.56
N LYS A 319 9.31 19.43 -4.79
CA LYS A 319 10.31 20.11 -5.63
C LYS A 319 11.72 19.94 -5.07
N MET A 320 11.87 20.03 -3.76
CA MET A 320 13.14 19.79 -3.06
C MET A 320 13.62 18.34 -3.27
N ASP A 321 12.81 17.32 -2.97
CA ASP A 321 13.16 15.89 -3.18
C ASP A 321 13.61 15.62 -4.62
N ARG A 322 12.89 16.18 -5.61
CA ARG A 322 13.25 16.02 -7.02
C ARG A 322 14.55 16.70 -7.41
N ARG A 323 14.83 17.90 -6.87
CA ARG A 323 16.12 18.57 -7.07
C ARG A 323 17.25 17.72 -6.50
N MET A 324 17.09 17.24 -5.27
CA MET A 324 18.09 16.40 -4.59
C MET A 324 18.39 15.11 -5.34
N ILE A 325 17.36 14.46 -5.90
CA ILE A 325 17.54 13.26 -6.74
C ILE A 325 18.28 13.61 -8.04
N LYS A 326 17.88 14.70 -8.72
CA LYS A 326 18.46 15.12 -10.01
C LYS A 326 19.93 15.48 -9.87
N GLU A 327 20.30 16.16 -8.79
CA GLU A 327 21.66 16.64 -8.54
C GLU A 327 22.51 15.61 -7.77
N ASN A 328 21.95 14.43 -7.48
CA ASN A 328 22.58 13.35 -6.70
C ASN A 328 23.14 13.83 -5.34
N ILE A 329 22.51 14.86 -4.74
CA ILE A 329 22.96 15.43 -3.48
C ILE A 329 22.59 14.46 -2.35
N ARG A 330 23.58 14.19 -1.48
CA ARG A 330 23.42 13.42 -0.25
C ARG A 330 23.54 14.38 0.93
N MET A 331 22.44 14.62 1.64
CA MET A 331 22.50 15.37 2.90
C MET A 331 22.99 14.43 4.02
N PRO A 332 23.84 14.92 4.94
CA PRO A 332 24.46 14.12 6.00
C PRO A 332 23.46 13.43 6.94
N ASN A 333 22.22 13.91 7.01
CA ASN A 333 21.13 13.36 7.83
C ASN A 333 19.95 12.79 7.01
N GLY A 334 20.09 12.69 5.68
CA GLY A 334 18.98 12.32 4.79
C GLY A 334 17.83 13.34 4.75
N SER A 335 17.99 14.52 5.36
CA SER A 335 17.02 15.61 5.26
C SER A 335 16.79 16.00 3.79
N GLY A 336 15.56 16.34 3.45
CA GLY A 336 15.18 16.76 2.10
C GLY A 336 14.83 15.64 1.11
N ARG A 337 14.98 14.36 1.49
CA ARG A 337 14.39 13.24 0.74
C ARG A 337 13.08 12.79 1.37
N PHE A 338 12.15 12.32 0.55
CA PHE A 338 10.92 11.73 1.05
C PHE A 338 11.19 10.51 1.92
N THR A 339 10.64 10.51 3.12
CA THR A 339 10.51 9.33 3.96
C THR A 339 9.33 8.50 3.48
N ARG A 340 9.51 7.77 2.39
CA ARG A 340 8.44 6.98 1.76
C ARG A 340 7.94 5.87 2.69
N ARG A 341 6.65 5.92 3.07
CA ARG A 341 5.97 4.97 3.97
C ARG A 341 5.09 3.96 3.23
N GLY A 342 5.14 3.96 1.91
CA GLY A 342 4.41 3.07 1.03
C GLY A 342 4.07 3.72 -0.30
N HIS A 343 3.45 2.93 -1.17
CA HIS A 343 3.06 3.30 -2.52
C HIS A 343 1.68 2.75 -2.82
N ILE A 344 0.82 3.58 -3.38
CA ILE A 344 -0.48 3.18 -3.91
C ILE A 344 -0.39 3.24 -5.42
N TYR A 345 -0.85 2.21 -6.09
CA TYR A 345 -0.98 2.14 -7.54
C TYR A 345 -2.47 2.03 -7.87
N TYR A 346 -2.95 2.75 -8.88
CA TYR A 346 -4.35 2.75 -9.25
C TYR A 346 -4.56 2.91 -10.76
N ARG A 347 -5.68 2.36 -11.26
CA ARG A 347 -6.05 2.44 -12.68
C ARG A 347 -7.07 3.54 -12.98
N ASP A 348 -7.97 3.79 -12.04
CA ASP A 348 -9.11 4.70 -12.21
C ASP A 348 -9.12 5.75 -11.09
N MET A 349 -9.23 7.03 -11.45
CA MET A 349 -9.28 8.15 -10.51
C MET A 349 -10.49 8.11 -9.58
N LYS A 350 -11.57 7.42 -9.97
CA LYS A 350 -12.78 7.26 -9.13
C LYS A 350 -12.51 6.54 -7.81
N ILE A 351 -11.38 5.84 -7.68
CA ILE A 351 -10.98 5.19 -6.42
C ILE A 351 -10.33 6.16 -5.42
N LEU A 352 -9.91 7.35 -5.85
CA LEU A 352 -9.18 8.30 -5.01
C LEU A 352 -9.97 8.78 -3.78
N PRO A 353 -11.27 9.18 -3.90
CA PRO A 353 -12.06 9.54 -2.72
C PRO A 353 -12.23 8.38 -1.73
N TYR A 354 -12.18 7.14 -2.21
CA TYR A 354 -12.27 5.95 -1.36
C TYR A 354 -10.93 5.62 -0.68
N LEU A 355 -9.80 5.92 -1.33
CA LEU A 355 -8.45 5.75 -0.78
C LEU A 355 -8.07 6.82 0.24
N CYS A 356 -8.52 8.05 0.03
CA CYS A 356 -8.10 9.23 0.75
C CYS A 356 -9.26 9.79 1.58
N ASN A 357 -9.17 9.66 2.90
CA ASN A 357 -10.21 10.10 3.81
C ASN A 357 -10.00 11.58 4.21
N VAL A 358 -10.32 12.48 3.28
CA VAL A 358 -10.29 13.93 3.50
C VAL A 358 -11.66 14.55 3.29
N THR A 359 -12.00 15.53 4.13
CA THR A 359 -13.27 16.24 4.10
C THR A 359 -13.03 17.72 4.28
N VAL A 360 -13.68 18.54 3.44
CA VAL A 360 -13.68 20.00 3.60
C VAL A 360 -14.36 20.39 4.91
N PRO A 361 -13.83 21.36 5.68
CA PRO A 361 -14.52 21.96 6.81
C PRO A 361 -15.92 22.46 6.44
N GLN A 362 -16.94 22.16 7.26
CA GLN A 362 -18.34 22.46 6.92
C GLN A 362 -18.61 23.95 6.65
N VAL A 363 -17.90 24.84 7.34
CA VAL A 363 -18.00 26.30 7.15
C VAL A 363 -17.62 26.68 5.71
N LEU A 364 -16.49 26.19 5.22
CA LEU A 364 -16.01 26.44 3.86
C LEU A 364 -16.89 25.79 2.79
N LEU A 365 -17.45 24.61 3.08
CA LEU A 365 -18.41 23.96 2.18
C LEU A 365 -19.72 24.76 2.09
N GLY A 366 -20.17 25.38 3.18
CA GLY A 366 -21.30 26.29 3.18
C GLY A 366 -21.03 27.52 2.32
N GLU A 367 -19.87 28.14 2.47
CA GLU A 367 -19.46 29.30 1.69
C GLU A 367 -19.36 29.00 0.19
N ALA A 368 -18.78 27.86 -0.20
CA ALA A 368 -18.73 27.41 -1.60
C ALA A 368 -20.13 27.33 -2.22
N LYS A 369 -21.09 26.73 -1.51
CA LYS A 369 -22.48 26.60 -1.98
C LYS A 369 -23.16 27.96 -2.15
N SER A 370 -22.93 28.89 -1.22
CA SER A 370 -23.47 30.24 -1.32
C SER A 370 -22.92 30.99 -2.55
N ARG A 371 -21.64 30.82 -2.86
CA ARG A 371 -21.01 31.43 -4.04
C ARG A 371 -21.51 30.84 -5.35
N ASP A 372 -21.66 29.52 -5.42
CA ASP A 372 -22.27 28.84 -6.56
C ASP A 372 -23.68 29.37 -6.85
N ALA A 373 -24.52 29.44 -5.82
CA ALA A 373 -25.90 29.91 -5.95
C ALA A 373 -25.95 31.37 -6.44
N LEU A 374 -25.05 32.22 -5.93
CA LEU A 374 -24.93 33.61 -6.39
C LEU A 374 -24.48 33.69 -7.86
N MET A 375 -23.54 32.84 -8.29
CA MET A 375 -23.07 32.78 -9.66
C MET A 375 -24.17 32.31 -10.61
N GLU A 376 -24.92 31.27 -10.24
CA GLU A 376 -26.08 30.79 -11.01
C GLU A 376 -27.15 31.88 -11.15
N ALA A 377 -27.46 32.60 -10.07
CA ALA A 377 -28.43 33.69 -10.09
C ALA A 377 -28.00 34.82 -11.04
N LYS A 378 -26.71 35.20 -11.01
CA LYS A 378 -26.15 36.20 -11.94
C LYS A 378 -26.22 35.74 -13.40
N MET A 379 -25.90 34.47 -13.68
CA MET A 379 -25.97 33.92 -15.04
C MET A 379 -27.41 33.91 -15.57
N ARG A 380 -28.41 33.59 -14.74
CA ARG A 380 -29.83 33.65 -15.14
C ARG A 380 -30.28 35.08 -15.42
N ALA A 381 -29.85 36.04 -14.60
CA ALA A 381 -30.20 37.46 -14.78
C ALA A 381 -29.55 38.08 -16.03
N ALA A 382 -28.41 37.56 -16.49
CA ALA A 382 -27.72 38.04 -17.70
C ALA A 382 -28.23 37.40 -19.01
N GLY A 383 -28.99 36.30 -18.92
CA GLY A 383 -29.47 35.53 -20.07
C GLY A 383 -30.95 35.74 -20.42
N GLY A 384 -31.65 36.64 -19.73
CA GLY A 384 -33.01 37.07 -20.04
C GLY A 384 -33.04 38.57 -20.27
#